data_AF-A0ABD6EE05-F1
#
_entry.id   AF-A0ABD6EE05-F1
#
_cell.length_a   1.000
_cell.length_b   1.000
_cell.length_c   1.000
_cell.angle_alpha   90.00
_cell.angle_beta   90.00
_cell.angle_gamma   90.00
#
_symmetry.space_group_name_H-M   'P 1'
#
loop_
_entity.id
_entity.type
_entity.pdbx_description
1 polymer ?
#
loop_
_entity_poly.entity_id
_entity_poly.type
_entity_poly.pdbx_seq_one_letter_code
_entity_poly.pdbx_strand_id
1 'polypeptide(L)'
;MWKPFFFALIFGCILLIWMKTNSDRLTFSAHPMTRTFWTETDSIGEISESTIELSEQINTSLSTAPCAYSDDSRLITLLFENCNETVEHVLSSNFTSLHNTTQQKSAKSKDEYETKVYVRGAYLVKPNEIRMIVVKKCGVPVDARLILPNSRNNEKMRLPILMEPINKCPWFYAKPCDFVGYFGIAKSSKPLLSLFNDSVSSPVLYMEIKKTSLKRQIEFHKSVADANSTERHRLGVCLQPIYLLADWTLLIQFFEIWLLQGVTKFYVYSHSMSPEVDGLLEAYENLDDFNIERIQWSLLPTHGETVDDRSPNYRVYRTEVASALNDCLLRAKGKIDYLVSSDLDEIIVPFKGKTVLSYLEETEKRASFSKASSFLFRSSYVNFQNKWSYEDDPSQIDFRVFDKVDVDRLLWKAGSRSKVIMIPEYVRKTHVHSILQGELKSKNMVYVNPEEAIVFHLRRVPRRDHDIIDNSTYVSHELKRFVAPANKLWKRHLSIIRANCRNILCREKWQNRGVSVMQDLERCMVDFYENRKDVCNSQMRCINAIQAVAPDEWIRANQSWSVF
;
A
#
# COMPACT_ATOMS: atom_id res chain seq x y z
N MET A 1 -58.38 19.82 7.46
CA MET A 1 -59.28 18.75 7.93
C MET A 1 -59.32 17.70 6.80
N TRP A 2 -58.76 16.50 7.07
CA TRP A 2 -58.94 15.20 6.38
C TRP A 2 -58.40 14.92 4.94
N LYS A 3 -57.52 13.88 4.86
CA LYS A 3 -57.18 12.95 3.74
C LYS A 3 -58.37 11.99 3.45
N PRO A 4 -58.47 11.16 2.36
CA PRO A 4 -57.56 10.06 1.87
C PRO A 4 -57.62 9.80 0.33
N PHE A 5 -57.19 8.70 -0.35
CA PHE A 5 -56.03 7.76 -0.42
C PHE A 5 -56.38 6.75 -1.57
N PHE A 6 -55.38 6.10 -2.21
CA PHE A 6 -55.41 4.83 -3.02
C PHE A 6 -55.90 4.80 -4.49
N PHE A 7 -54.98 4.49 -5.44
CA PHE A 7 -54.87 3.24 -6.25
C PHE A 7 -53.88 3.39 -7.43
N ALA A 8 -52.86 2.51 -7.51
CA ALA A 8 -52.26 1.94 -8.75
C ALA A 8 -50.87 1.31 -8.46
N LEU A 9 -50.90 0.11 -7.87
CA LEU A 9 -49.89 -0.93 -7.94
C LEU A 9 -50.66 -2.15 -8.50
N ILE A 10 -50.03 -2.99 -9.33
CA ILE A 10 -50.57 -4.14 -10.10
C ILE A 10 -50.74 -3.81 -11.60
N PHE A 11 -49.64 -3.85 -12.35
CA PHE A 11 -49.58 -4.25 -13.77
C PHE A 11 -48.11 -4.54 -14.15
N GLY A 12 -47.57 -5.63 -13.61
CA GLY A 12 -46.16 -5.98 -13.82
C GLY A 12 -45.77 -7.42 -13.48
N CYS A 13 -46.74 -8.36 -13.41
CA CYS A 13 -46.47 -9.76 -13.05
C CYS A 13 -47.17 -10.80 -13.93
N ILE A 14 -47.66 -10.45 -15.14
CA ILE A 14 -48.26 -11.42 -16.07
C ILE A 14 -47.64 -11.23 -17.46
N LEU A 15 -46.36 -11.55 -17.60
CA LEU A 15 -45.74 -11.87 -18.91
C LEU A 15 -44.47 -12.73 -18.79
N LEU A 16 -44.20 -13.31 -17.61
CA LEU A 16 -42.99 -14.11 -17.32
C LEU A 16 -43.28 -15.61 -17.11
N ILE A 17 -44.49 -16.05 -17.44
CA ILE A 17 -44.91 -17.47 -17.36
C ILE A 17 -45.61 -17.86 -18.67
N TRP A 18 -44.94 -17.73 -19.81
CA TRP A 18 -45.40 -18.38 -21.05
C TRP A 18 -44.35 -18.59 -22.15
N MET A 19 -43.04 -18.59 -21.87
CA MET A 19 -42.04 -19.04 -22.85
C MET A 19 -40.90 -19.84 -22.19
N LYS A 20 -41.28 -20.87 -21.44
CA LYS A 20 -40.40 -21.94 -21.00
C LYS A 20 -41.03 -23.28 -21.36
N THR A 21 -41.03 -23.61 -22.66
CA THR A 21 -41.19 -24.97 -23.23
C THR A 21 -41.26 -24.88 -24.76
N ASN A 22 -40.13 -25.03 -25.47
CA ASN A 22 -39.97 -26.02 -26.54
C ASN A 22 -38.60 -25.90 -27.21
N SER A 23 -38.10 -27.08 -27.56
CA SER A 23 -36.76 -27.43 -28.00
C SER A 23 -36.67 -27.45 -29.54
N ASP A 24 -35.44 -27.30 -30.01
CA ASP A 24 -34.85 -27.87 -31.23
C ASP A 24 -34.85 -27.15 -32.59
N ARG A 25 -33.61 -27.15 -33.14
CA ARG A 25 -33.13 -27.01 -34.52
C ARG A 25 -33.17 -25.61 -35.16
N LEU A 26 -31.99 -25.03 -35.33
CA LEU A 26 -31.36 -24.83 -36.65
C LEU A 26 -29.96 -24.20 -36.51
N THR A 27 -28.98 -24.84 -37.14
CA THR A 27 -27.60 -24.39 -37.38
C THR A 27 -27.57 -23.34 -38.50
N PHE A 28 -26.68 -22.33 -38.45
CA PHE A 28 -25.80 -21.95 -39.57
C PHE A 28 -24.78 -20.85 -39.19
N SER A 29 -23.75 -20.79 -40.04
CA SER A 29 -22.38 -20.26 -39.98
C SER A 29 -22.10 -18.76 -39.77
N ALA A 30 -20.85 -18.52 -39.36
CA ALA A 30 -20.12 -17.25 -39.22
C ALA A 30 -19.85 -16.46 -40.51
N HIS A 31 -19.85 -15.11 -40.44
CA HIS A 31 -18.69 -14.22 -40.73
C HIS A 31 -19.05 -12.71 -40.56
N PRO A 32 -18.05 -11.81 -40.41
CA PRO A 32 -18.18 -10.50 -39.76
C PRO A 32 -18.28 -9.30 -40.72
N MET A 33 -18.88 -8.19 -40.28
CA MET A 33 -18.68 -6.86 -40.89
C MET A 33 -18.67 -5.71 -39.87
N THR A 34 -17.53 -5.04 -39.87
CA THR A 34 -17.15 -3.63 -39.65
C THR A 34 -18.20 -2.52 -39.40
N ARG A 35 -17.85 -1.67 -38.40
CA ARG A 35 -17.92 -0.18 -38.27
C ARG A 35 -19.22 0.53 -38.70
N THR A 36 -19.85 1.37 -37.86
CA THR A 36 -19.43 2.76 -37.57
C THR A 36 -20.37 3.45 -36.53
N PHE A 37 -19.78 4.36 -35.74
CA PHE A 37 -20.30 5.58 -35.08
C PHE A 37 -21.74 5.69 -34.58
N TRP A 38 -21.89 6.02 -33.28
CA TRP A 38 -22.62 7.22 -32.82
C TRP A 38 -22.01 7.76 -31.51
N THR A 39 -21.77 9.06 -31.52
CA THR A 39 -21.45 9.93 -30.37
C THR A 39 -22.73 10.24 -29.60
N GLU A 40 -22.72 10.09 -28.28
CA GLU A 40 -23.61 10.88 -27.43
C GLU A 40 -22.97 11.07 -26.05
N THR A 41 -22.77 12.35 -25.75
CA THR A 41 -22.49 12.90 -24.43
C THR A 41 -23.64 12.62 -23.51
N ASP A 42 -23.38 12.08 -22.31
CA ASP A 42 -24.21 12.41 -21.16
C ASP A 42 -23.44 12.34 -19.84
N SER A 43 -23.62 13.43 -19.11
CA SER A 43 -23.33 13.68 -17.70
C SER A 43 -23.53 12.45 -16.81
N ILE A 44 -22.47 12.05 -16.10
CA ILE A 44 -22.59 11.08 -15.00
C ILE A 44 -22.04 11.75 -13.73
N GLY A 45 -22.95 11.89 -12.76
CA GLY A 45 -22.72 12.44 -11.45
C GLY A 45 -21.79 11.59 -10.58
N GLU A 46 -21.45 12.17 -9.43
CA GLU A 46 -20.60 11.59 -8.38
C GLU A 46 -20.90 10.11 -8.14
N ILE A 47 -19.95 9.25 -8.51
CA ILE A 47 -19.99 7.82 -8.23
C ILE A 47 -19.61 7.65 -6.75
N SER A 48 -20.57 7.24 -5.93
CA SER A 48 -20.37 6.99 -4.50
C SER A 48 -19.49 5.76 -4.25
N GLU A 49 -18.77 5.78 -3.12
CA GLU A 49 -17.89 4.74 -2.56
C GLU A 49 -18.42 3.30 -2.74
N SER A 50 -19.74 3.09 -2.67
CA SER A 50 -20.37 1.78 -2.75
C SER A 50 -20.38 1.15 -4.15
N THR A 51 -20.31 1.96 -5.21
CA THR A 51 -20.48 1.48 -6.60
C THR A 51 -19.16 0.97 -7.20
N ILE A 52 -18.03 1.45 -6.69
CA ILE A 52 -16.68 1.04 -7.12
C ILE A 52 -16.35 -0.38 -6.60
N GLU A 53 -16.80 -0.69 -5.38
CA GLU A 53 -16.45 -1.93 -4.65
C GLU A 53 -17.43 -3.10 -4.90
N LEU A 54 -18.67 -2.83 -5.33
CA LEU A 54 -19.60 -3.87 -5.82
C LEU A 54 -19.05 -4.64 -7.05
N SER A 55 -18.10 -4.02 -7.76
CA SER A 55 -17.45 -4.63 -8.92
C SER A 55 -16.46 -5.76 -8.56
N GLU A 56 -16.01 -5.85 -7.30
CA GLU A 56 -15.18 -6.96 -6.78
C GLU A 56 -16.02 -8.23 -6.54
N GLN A 57 -17.32 -8.11 -6.25
CA GLN A 57 -18.19 -9.27 -6.05
C GLN A 57 -18.74 -9.85 -7.36
N ILE A 58 -19.10 -9.01 -8.34
CA ILE A 58 -19.83 -9.48 -9.54
C ILE A 58 -18.95 -10.34 -10.48
N ASN A 59 -17.62 -10.19 -10.45
CA ASN A 59 -16.71 -11.01 -11.25
C ASN A 59 -16.48 -12.44 -10.69
N THR A 60 -17.08 -12.80 -9.55
CA THR A 60 -16.93 -14.14 -8.93
C THR A 60 -18.11 -15.08 -9.14
N SER A 61 -19.13 -14.70 -9.91
CA SER A 61 -20.28 -15.56 -10.17
C SER A 61 -20.55 -15.71 -11.67
N LEU A 62 -19.88 -16.67 -12.31
CA LEU A 62 -20.35 -17.45 -13.48
C LEU A 62 -19.22 -18.35 -14.02
N SER A 63 -18.92 -19.44 -13.32
CA SER A 63 -18.67 -20.78 -13.92
C SER A 63 -18.38 -21.78 -12.79
N THR A 64 -18.81 -23.02 -13.02
CA THR A 64 -18.63 -24.21 -12.18
C THR A 64 -17.29 -24.26 -11.41
N ALA A 65 -17.35 -24.58 -10.11
CA ALA A 65 -16.25 -24.59 -9.14
C ALA A 65 -14.94 -25.21 -9.66
N PRO A 66 -13.80 -24.52 -9.45
CA PRO A 66 -12.87 -24.92 -8.38
C PRO A 66 -12.20 -23.75 -7.64
N CYS A 67 -11.87 -24.00 -6.35
CA CYS A 67 -10.99 -23.23 -5.44
C CYS A 67 -11.35 -21.75 -5.21
N ALA A 68 -11.59 -21.35 -3.96
CA ALA A 68 -11.79 -19.95 -3.59
C ALA A 68 -10.40 -19.26 -3.44
N TYR A 69 -10.13 -18.26 -4.27
CA TYR A 69 -8.85 -17.57 -4.38
C TYR A 69 -8.75 -16.39 -3.39
N SER A 70 -7.62 -16.31 -2.67
CA SER A 70 -7.19 -15.12 -1.90
C SER A 70 -6.09 -14.42 -2.69
N ASP A 71 -6.32 -13.17 -3.06
CA ASP A 71 -5.76 -12.61 -4.30
C ASP A 71 -4.56 -11.66 -4.10
N ASP A 72 -3.94 -11.63 -2.92
CA ASP A 72 -2.87 -10.65 -2.62
C ASP A 72 -1.59 -11.21 -1.99
N SER A 73 -1.51 -12.51 -1.74
CA SER A 73 -0.32 -13.17 -1.17
C SER A 73 0.36 -14.16 -2.10
N ARG A 74 -0.06 -14.30 -3.37
CA ARG A 74 0.59 -15.22 -4.32
C ARG A 74 1.91 -14.67 -4.83
N LEU A 75 2.94 -14.79 -4.01
CA LEU A 75 4.34 -14.76 -4.42
C LEU A 75 4.82 -16.21 -4.44
N ILE A 76 4.69 -16.83 -5.62
CA ILE A 76 5.13 -18.17 -6.07
C ILE A 76 4.02 -19.24 -6.20
N THR A 77 3.77 -19.61 -7.46
CA THR A 77 3.21 -20.90 -7.89
C THR A 77 4.27 -21.99 -7.71
N LEU A 78 4.10 -22.89 -6.74
CA LEU A 78 4.72 -24.21 -6.71
C LEU A 78 3.61 -25.26 -6.66
N LEU A 79 3.04 -25.57 -7.81
CA LEU A 79 2.36 -26.83 -8.02
C LEU A 79 2.76 -27.28 -9.41
N PHE A 80 3.54 -28.35 -9.49
CA PHE A 80 3.24 -29.53 -10.29
C PHE A 80 4.28 -30.61 -9.98
N GLU A 81 3.84 -31.71 -9.39
CA GLU A 81 3.98 -33.06 -9.96
C GLU A 81 3.11 -34.04 -9.14
N ASN A 82 2.34 -34.87 -9.86
CA ASN A 82 1.45 -35.96 -9.41
C ASN A 82 0.05 -35.62 -8.86
N CYS A 83 -0.83 -35.11 -9.74
CA CYS A 83 -2.24 -35.52 -9.70
C CYS A 83 -2.41 -36.83 -10.48
N ASN A 84 -2.06 -37.95 -9.84
CA ASN A 84 -2.66 -39.27 -10.06
C ASN A 84 -1.98 -40.23 -9.10
N GLU A 85 -2.57 -40.41 -7.92
CA GLU A 85 -2.67 -41.69 -7.24
C GLU A 85 -3.59 -41.53 -6.02
N THR A 86 -4.61 -42.38 -5.98
CA THR A 86 -5.44 -42.65 -4.81
C THR A 86 -4.56 -43.01 -3.62
N VAL A 87 -4.63 -42.25 -2.52
CA VAL A 87 -4.09 -42.65 -1.23
C VAL A 87 -5.15 -42.41 -0.16
N GLU A 88 -5.91 -43.48 0.10
CA GLU A 88 -6.46 -43.75 1.42
C GLU A 88 -5.32 -43.87 2.44
N HIS A 89 -5.56 -43.42 3.67
CA HIS A 89 -4.77 -43.67 4.88
C HIS A 89 -3.32 -43.15 4.91
N VAL A 90 -3.07 -42.05 5.63
CA VAL A 90 -2.28 -42.02 6.89
C VAL A 90 -2.76 -40.83 7.73
N LEU A 91 -3.77 -41.05 8.57
CA LEU A 91 -4.01 -40.24 9.76
C LEU A 91 -3.25 -40.90 10.90
N SER A 92 -2.14 -40.29 11.33
CA SER A 92 -1.69 -40.26 12.73
C SER A 92 -0.22 -39.80 12.80
N SER A 93 -0.01 -38.58 13.28
CA SER A 93 1.06 -38.27 14.25
C SER A 93 0.99 -36.81 14.66
N ASN A 94 0.32 -36.58 15.79
CA ASN A 94 0.62 -35.64 16.85
C ASN A 94 1.28 -34.29 16.47
N PHE A 95 0.45 -33.34 16.02
CA PHE A 95 0.56 -31.98 16.54
C PHE A 95 -0.51 -31.82 17.63
N THR A 96 -0.09 -31.96 18.88
CA THR A 96 -0.90 -31.58 20.03
C THR A 96 -1.35 -30.14 19.88
N SER A 97 -2.67 -29.95 19.73
CA SER A 97 -3.30 -28.63 19.79
C SER A 97 -3.04 -28.02 21.15
N LEU A 98 -2.28 -26.93 21.20
CA LEU A 98 -2.26 -26.03 22.35
C LEU A 98 -3.49 -25.12 22.31
N HIS A 99 -4.68 -25.74 22.42
CA HIS A 99 -5.91 -25.06 22.77
C HIS A 99 -6.46 -25.66 24.07
N ASN A 100 -5.77 -25.32 25.16
CA ASN A 100 -6.37 -25.33 26.49
C ASN A 100 -6.51 -23.87 26.93
N THR A 101 -7.49 -23.17 26.36
CA THR A 101 -8.01 -21.94 26.95
C THR A 101 -9.02 -22.36 28.01
N THR A 102 -8.57 -22.50 29.25
CA THR A 102 -9.47 -22.52 30.40
C THR A 102 -10.26 -21.20 30.35
N GLN A 103 -11.54 -21.26 29.97
CA GLN A 103 -12.47 -20.15 30.11
C GLN A 103 -12.72 -19.92 31.61
N GLN A 104 -11.75 -19.30 32.29
CA GLN A 104 -12.06 -18.54 33.48
C GLN A 104 -12.77 -17.28 33.03
N LYS A 105 -14.08 -17.20 33.32
CA LYS A 105 -14.84 -15.94 33.31
C LYS A 105 -14.22 -15.00 34.37
N SER A 106 -13.08 -14.38 34.05
CA SER A 106 -12.61 -13.22 34.80
C SER A 106 -13.53 -12.06 34.46
N ALA A 107 -13.93 -11.28 35.47
CA ALA A 107 -14.61 -10.00 35.28
C ALA A 107 -13.98 -9.24 34.10
N LYS A 108 -14.80 -8.63 33.23
CA LYS A 108 -14.36 -7.83 32.07
C LYS A 108 -13.41 -6.71 32.54
N SER A 109 -12.12 -7.03 32.65
CA SER A 109 -11.05 -6.06 32.64
C SER A 109 -11.25 -5.27 31.36
N LYS A 110 -11.48 -3.97 31.50
CA LYS A 110 -11.57 -3.06 30.36
C LYS A 110 -10.32 -3.26 29.50
N ASP A 111 -10.49 -3.48 28.20
CA ASP A 111 -9.36 -3.63 27.27
C ASP A 111 -8.50 -2.35 27.38
N GLU A 112 -7.26 -2.51 27.83
CA GLU A 112 -6.37 -1.39 28.18
C GLU A 112 -6.00 -0.56 26.94
N TYR A 113 -6.19 -1.10 25.74
CA TYR A 113 -5.89 -0.46 24.48
C TYR A 113 -7.06 0.39 23.95
N GLU A 114 -8.28 0.24 24.48
CA GLU A 114 -9.47 0.90 23.94
C GLU A 114 -9.36 2.42 23.93
N THR A 115 -8.68 2.99 24.92
CA THR A 115 -8.55 4.44 25.06
C THR A 115 -7.23 4.99 24.56
N LYS A 116 -6.31 4.11 24.11
CA LYS A 116 -4.98 4.53 23.70
C LYS A 116 -5.03 5.24 22.35
N VAL A 117 -4.23 6.30 22.23
CA VAL A 117 -4.06 7.07 21.00
C VAL A 117 -2.60 7.06 20.62
N TYR A 118 -2.30 6.57 19.41
CA TYR A 118 -0.94 6.50 18.87
C TYR A 118 -0.78 7.63 17.86
N VAL A 119 0.21 8.50 18.07
CA VAL A 119 0.45 9.66 17.20
C VAL A 119 1.82 9.52 16.57
N ARG A 120 1.87 9.55 15.23
CA ARG A 120 3.13 9.44 14.48
C ARG A 120 3.86 10.76 14.38
N GLY A 121 3.14 11.84 14.07
CA GLY A 121 3.73 13.15 13.83
C GLY A 121 2.70 14.20 13.46
N ALA A 122 3.10 15.46 13.53
CA ALA A 122 2.32 16.64 13.19
C ALA A 122 2.95 17.41 12.02
N TYR A 123 2.11 17.88 11.11
CA TYR A 123 2.51 18.50 9.87
C TYR A 123 1.82 19.85 9.73
N LEU A 124 2.58 20.93 9.57
CA LEU A 124 2.01 22.20 9.12
C LEU A 124 1.71 22.06 7.63
N VAL A 125 0.44 21.88 7.27
CA VAL A 125 0.01 21.59 5.88
C VAL A 125 -0.52 22.83 5.16
N LYS A 126 -0.95 23.84 5.92
CA LYS A 126 -1.35 25.17 5.46
C LYS A 126 -0.92 26.18 6.52
N PRO A 127 -0.84 27.49 6.20
CA PRO A 127 -0.46 28.51 7.19
C PRO A 127 -1.25 28.47 8.50
N ASN A 128 -2.51 27.98 8.47
CA ASN A 128 -3.44 27.97 9.60
C ASN A 128 -3.87 26.56 10.05
N GLU A 129 -3.32 25.49 9.48
CA GLU A 129 -3.76 24.11 9.71
C GLU A 129 -2.58 23.19 9.99
N ILE A 130 -2.62 22.52 11.14
CA ILE A 130 -1.76 21.40 11.49
C ILE A 130 -2.57 20.11 11.36
N ARG A 131 -2.01 19.13 10.64
CA ARG A 131 -2.58 17.81 10.45
C ARG A 131 -1.65 16.77 11.08
N MET A 132 -2.20 15.85 11.85
CA MET A 132 -1.46 14.79 12.55
C MET A 132 -1.85 13.43 12.00
N ILE A 133 -0.91 12.50 11.95
CA ILE A 133 -1.18 11.09 11.66
C ILE A 133 -1.39 10.36 12.98
N VAL A 134 -2.58 9.79 13.16
CA VAL A 134 -3.04 9.18 14.40
C VAL A 134 -3.59 7.78 14.11
N VAL A 135 -3.29 6.80 14.94
CA VAL A 135 -3.93 5.47 14.95
C VAL A 135 -4.65 5.28 16.27
N LYS A 136 -5.90 4.83 16.23
CA LYS A 136 -6.69 4.54 17.44
C LYS A 136 -7.81 3.54 17.13
N LYS A 137 -8.45 3.02 18.18
CA LYS A 137 -9.64 2.17 18.06
C LYS A 137 -10.80 2.93 17.41
N CYS A 138 -11.52 2.24 16.53
CA CYS A 138 -12.71 2.71 15.85
C CYS A 138 -13.84 3.01 16.83
N GLY A 139 -14.64 4.05 16.54
CA GLY A 139 -15.79 4.43 17.36
C GLY A 139 -15.47 5.05 18.73
N VAL A 140 -14.21 5.03 19.19
CA VAL A 140 -13.83 5.63 20.48
C VAL A 140 -13.58 7.13 20.32
N PRO A 141 -14.36 8.02 20.95
CA PRO A 141 -14.13 9.45 20.87
C PRO A 141 -12.87 9.87 21.63
N VAL A 142 -12.15 10.85 21.10
CA VAL A 142 -10.94 11.41 21.71
C VAL A 142 -11.11 12.92 21.82
N ASP A 143 -11.10 13.45 23.05
CA ASP A 143 -11.04 14.89 23.30
C ASP A 143 -9.60 15.29 23.62
N ALA A 144 -8.96 15.92 22.63
CA ALA A 144 -7.57 16.32 22.69
C ALA A 144 -7.37 17.77 22.24
N ARG A 145 -6.28 18.36 22.71
CA ARG A 145 -5.83 19.70 22.27
C ARG A 145 -4.36 19.70 21.93
N LEU A 146 -4.02 20.48 20.91
CA LEU A 146 -2.65 20.81 20.55
C LEU A 146 -2.23 22.04 21.35
N ILE A 147 -1.03 21.99 21.91
CA ILE A 147 -0.43 23.05 22.73
C ILE A 147 0.83 23.53 22.01
N LEU A 148 0.80 24.78 21.56
CA LEU A 148 1.88 25.44 20.85
C LEU A 148 2.52 26.52 21.73
N PRO A 149 3.85 26.72 21.64
CA PRO A 149 4.48 27.90 22.23
C PRO A 149 3.97 29.18 21.55
N ASN A 150 3.70 30.25 22.31
CA ASN A 150 3.38 31.57 21.77
C ASN A 150 4.57 32.51 22.00
N SER A 151 5.26 32.88 20.93
CA SER A 151 6.47 33.71 20.98
C SER A 151 6.22 35.15 21.44
N ARG A 152 4.96 35.64 21.43
CA ARG A 152 4.68 37.05 21.78
C ARG A 152 4.56 37.31 23.28
N ASN A 153 4.01 36.37 24.07
CA ASN A 153 3.55 36.65 25.44
C ASN A 153 3.91 35.57 26.49
N ASN A 154 4.78 34.59 26.19
CA ASN A 154 5.01 33.39 27.03
C ASN A 154 3.76 32.53 27.33
N GLU A 155 2.59 32.87 26.76
CA GLU A 155 1.38 32.06 26.86
C GLU A 155 1.45 30.82 25.96
N LYS A 156 0.57 29.84 26.19
CA LYS A 156 0.46 28.65 25.33
C LYS A 156 -0.82 28.72 24.53
N MET A 157 -0.70 28.74 23.20
CA MET A 157 -1.87 28.61 22.33
C MET A 157 -2.39 27.17 22.42
N ARG A 158 -3.71 27.04 22.60
CA ARG A 158 -4.38 25.75 22.75
C ARG A 158 -5.43 25.62 21.65
N LEU A 159 -5.24 24.66 20.75
CA LEU A 159 -6.13 24.41 19.63
C LEU A 159 -6.84 23.08 19.85
N PRO A 160 -8.18 23.00 19.75
CA PRO A 160 -8.88 21.72 19.77
C PRO A 160 -8.45 20.86 18.58
N ILE A 161 -8.37 19.55 18.79
CA ILE A 161 -8.05 18.58 17.74
C ILE A 161 -9.35 17.89 17.30
N LEU A 162 -9.67 18.02 16.01
CA LEU A 162 -10.73 17.26 15.37
C LEU A 162 -10.16 15.96 14.81
N MET A 163 -10.74 14.82 15.18
CA MET A 163 -10.36 13.52 14.63
C MET A 163 -11.20 13.20 13.40
N GLU A 164 -10.56 13.06 12.25
CA GLU A 164 -11.19 12.67 10.99
C GLU A 164 -10.59 11.35 10.50
N PRO A 165 -11.38 10.29 10.27
CA PRO A 165 -10.82 9.00 9.88
C PRO A 165 -10.25 9.06 8.44
N ILE A 166 -9.07 8.46 8.22
CA ILE A 166 -8.43 8.40 6.91
C ILE A 166 -9.28 7.52 5.99
N ASN A 167 -9.52 6.28 6.43
CA ASN A 167 -10.44 5.34 5.81
C ASN A 167 -11.77 5.31 6.57
N LYS A 168 -12.85 4.85 5.93
CA LYS A 168 -14.11 4.58 6.62
C LYS A 168 -13.87 3.67 7.84
N CYS A 169 -14.48 4.01 8.96
CA CYS A 169 -14.28 3.34 10.25
C CYS A 169 -15.63 2.91 10.85
N PRO A 170 -15.84 1.61 11.15
CA PRO A 170 -14.93 0.48 10.86
C PRO A 170 -14.71 0.30 9.36
N TRP A 171 -13.53 -0.19 8.98
CA TRP A 171 -13.23 -0.43 7.58
C TRP A 171 -13.98 -1.66 7.09
N PHE A 172 -14.81 -1.50 6.05
CA PHE A 172 -15.79 -2.52 5.68
C PHE A 172 -15.13 -3.82 5.17
N TYR A 173 -13.94 -3.73 4.56
CA TYR A 173 -13.21 -4.87 4.00
C TYR A 173 -12.60 -5.76 5.10
N ALA A 174 -12.08 -5.14 6.16
CA ALA A 174 -11.49 -5.84 7.31
C ALA A 174 -12.09 -5.32 8.62
N LYS A 175 -13.40 -5.52 8.81
CA LYS A 175 -14.12 -5.03 10.00
C LYS A 175 -13.49 -5.44 11.34
N PRO A 176 -12.92 -6.65 11.49
CA PRO A 176 -12.23 -7.02 12.73
C PRO A 176 -10.94 -6.24 13.00
N CYS A 177 -10.35 -5.61 11.98
CA CYS A 177 -9.21 -4.71 12.13
C CYS A 177 -9.71 -3.32 12.56
N ASP A 178 -9.98 -3.18 13.84
CA ASP A 178 -10.67 -2.02 14.40
C ASP A 178 -9.74 -0.95 14.99
N PHE A 179 -8.43 -1.07 14.80
CA PHE A 179 -7.50 0.06 14.92
C PHE A 179 -7.23 0.61 13.53
N VAL A 180 -7.51 1.90 13.32
CA VAL A 180 -7.40 2.54 12.01
C VAL A 180 -6.77 3.93 12.10
N GLY A 181 -6.27 4.40 10.97
CA GLY A 181 -5.77 5.75 10.75
C GLY A 181 -6.80 6.87 10.82
N TYR A 182 -6.40 7.98 11.44
CA TYR A 182 -7.09 9.25 11.54
C TYR A 182 -6.14 10.40 11.24
N PHE A 183 -6.68 11.47 10.66
CA PHE A 183 -6.12 12.79 10.78
C PHE A 183 -6.57 13.45 12.09
N GLY A 184 -5.61 13.87 12.90
CA GLY A 184 -5.85 14.86 13.95
C GLY A 184 -5.68 16.27 13.37
N ILE A 185 -6.75 17.07 13.32
CA ILE A 185 -6.76 18.37 12.65
C ILE A 185 -6.88 19.48 13.70
N ALA A 186 -5.88 20.36 13.75
CA ALA A 186 -5.89 21.57 14.56
C ALA A 186 -5.86 22.80 13.65
N LYS A 187 -6.85 23.68 13.79
CA LYS A 187 -6.97 24.91 13.00
C LYS A 187 -6.83 26.14 13.89
N SER A 188 -6.16 27.17 13.37
CA SER A 188 -5.99 28.46 14.01
C SER A 188 -6.60 29.56 13.15
N SER A 189 -7.12 30.62 13.77
CA SER A 189 -7.54 31.84 13.07
C SER A 189 -6.35 32.69 12.62
N LYS A 190 -5.18 32.52 13.24
CA LYS A 190 -3.93 33.23 12.93
C LYS A 190 -2.91 32.32 12.25
N PRO A 191 -2.10 32.83 11.30
CA PRO A 191 -0.99 32.09 10.70
C PRO A 191 0.00 31.54 11.73
N LEU A 192 0.07 30.22 11.77
CA LEU A 192 0.99 29.45 12.61
C LEU A 192 2.42 29.46 12.06
N LEU A 193 2.60 29.74 10.76
CA LEU A 193 3.92 29.78 10.13
C LEU A 193 4.89 30.72 10.87
N SER A 194 4.38 31.85 11.37
CA SER A 194 5.18 32.82 12.14
C SER A 194 5.75 32.28 13.46
N LEU A 195 5.18 31.21 14.01
CA LEU A 195 5.68 30.55 15.23
C LEU A 195 6.87 29.63 14.95
N PHE A 196 7.15 29.36 13.68
CA PHE A 196 8.05 28.30 13.24
C PHE A 196 9.13 28.82 12.27
N ASN A 197 9.32 30.15 12.21
CA ASN A 197 10.30 30.81 11.36
C ASN A 197 11.67 31.03 12.04
N ASP A 198 11.79 30.74 13.34
CA ASP A 198 13.05 30.93 14.08
C ASP A 198 14.01 29.76 13.82
N SER A 199 15.18 30.08 13.26
CA SER A 199 16.24 29.18 12.80
C SER A 199 17.02 28.45 13.91
N VAL A 200 16.61 28.58 15.18
CA VAL A 200 17.44 28.20 16.34
C VAL A 200 16.95 26.93 17.05
N SER A 201 15.71 26.48 16.82
CA SER A 201 15.20 25.20 17.35
C SER A 201 13.93 24.79 16.62
N SER A 202 13.84 23.53 16.19
CA SER A 202 12.56 22.96 15.77
C SER A 202 11.53 23.20 16.89
N PRO A 203 10.39 23.83 16.59
CA PRO A 203 9.40 24.20 17.59
C PRO A 203 8.83 22.94 18.24
N VAL A 204 8.80 22.92 19.57
CA VAL A 204 8.28 21.77 20.31
C VAL A 204 6.76 21.87 20.40
N LEU A 205 6.07 20.91 19.77
CA LEU A 205 4.62 20.77 19.85
C LEU A 205 4.25 19.74 20.92
N TYR A 206 3.18 19.99 21.66
CA TYR A 206 2.63 19.01 22.59
C TYR A 206 1.18 18.71 22.25
N MET A 207 0.80 17.46 22.35
CA MET A 207 -0.61 17.05 22.41
C MET A 207 -0.99 16.74 23.85
N GLU A 208 -2.22 17.02 24.23
CA GLU A 208 -2.77 16.68 25.52
C GLU A 208 -4.15 16.03 25.36
N ILE A 209 -4.36 14.89 26.02
CA ILE A 209 -5.68 14.28 26.18
C ILE A 209 -6.35 14.92 27.39
N LYS A 210 -7.47 15.62 27.19
CA LYS A 210 -8.08 16.41 28.28
C LYS A 210 -8.53 15.57 29.45
N LYS A 211 -9.11 14.40 29.17
CA LYS A 211 -9.68 13.51 30.19
C LYS A 211 -8.62 13.00 31.19
N THR A 212 -7.42 12.70 30.71
CA THR A 212 -6.33 12.18 31.55
C THR A 212 -5.30 13.26 31.92
N SER A 213 -5.38 14.44 31.31
CA SER A 213 -4.34 15.47 31.34
C SER A 213 -2.95 14.96 30.91
N LEU A 214 -2.90 13.80 30.25
CA LEU A 214 -1.64 13.25 29.75
C LEU A 214 -1.15 14.11 28.60
N LYS A 215 0.07 14.60 28.74
CA LYS A 215 0.70 15.51 27.80
C LYS A 215 2.03 14.93 27.34
N ARG A 216 2.26 14.89 26.04
CA ARG A 216 3.54 14.48 25.45
C ARG A 216 3.92 15.36 24.28
N GLN A 217 5.22 15.47 24.06
CA GLN A 217 5.77 16.08 22.87
C GLN A 217 5.47 15.19 21.67
N ILE A 218 5.20 15.80 20.52
CA ILE A 218 5.00 15.12 19.25
C ILE A 218 6.02 15.62 18.23
N GLU A 219 6.45 14.73 17.34
CA GLU A 219 7.31 15.09 16.20
C GLU A 219 6.59 16.10 15.31
N PHE A 220 7.32 17.10 14.79
CA PHE A 220 6.76 18.16 13.97
C PHE A 220 7.56 18.36 12.68
N HIS A 221 6.82 18.49 11.59
CA HIS A 221 7.35 18.71 10.25
C HIS A 221 6.71 19.95 9.62
N LYS A 222 7.55 20.81 9.03
CA LYS A 222 7.11 21.92 8.18
C LYS A 222 6.86 21.36 6.77
N SER A 223 5.60 21.12 6.44
CA SER A 223 5.14 20.55 5.16
C SER A 223 4.51 21.60 4.25
N VAL A 224 5.03 22.82 4.30
CA VAL A 224 4.62 23.92 3.42
C VAL A 224 5.78 24.21 2.50
N ALA A 225 5.50 24.44 1.22
CA ALA A 225 6.48 24.87 0.24
C ALA A 225 7.27 26.08 0.77
N ASP A 226 8.59 25.91 0.85
CA ASP A 226 9.50 26.99 1.15
C ASP A 226 10.18 27.41 -0.15
N ALA A 227 9.88 28.63 -0.63
CA ALA A 227 10.38 29.12 -1.91
C ALA A 227 11.92 29.20 -1.95
N ASN A 228 12.57 29.20 -0.79
CA ASN A 228 14.02 29.22 -0.65
C ASN A 228 14.62 27.82 -0.40
N SER A 229 13.81 26.76 -0.37
CA SER A 229 14.33 25.39 -0.21
C SER A 229 15.07 24.95 -1.46
N THR A 230 16.30 24.45 -1.27
CA THR A 230 17.09 23.80 -2.31
C THR A 230 16.77 22.31 -2.46
N GLU A 231 15.96 21.73 -1.56
CA GLU A 231 15.59 20.31 -1.55
C GLU A 231 14.25 20.09 -2.30
N ARG A 232 14.23 20.33 -3.62
CA ARG A 232 13.05 20.08 -4.46
C ARG A 232 13.32 18.98 -5.49
N HIS A 233 12.49 17.95 -5.47
CA HIS A 233 12.59 16.78 -6.33
C HIS A 233 11.43 16.73 -7.33
N ARG A 234 11.74 16.36 -8.58
CA ARG A 234 10.71 16.24 -9.63
C ARG A 234 9.82 15.02 -9.43
N LEU A 235 10.44 13.85 -9.21
CA LEU A 235 9.75 12.59 -9.01
C LEU A 235 10.29 11.92 -7.73
N GLY A 236 9.36 11.54 -6.85
CA GLY A 236 9.65 10.76 -5.66
C GLY A 236 8.72 9.55 -5.52
N VAL A 237 9.13 8.59 -4.71
CA VAL A 237 8.36 7.36 -4.45
C VAL A 237 8.09 7.20 -2.95
N CYS A 238 6.84 6.99 -2.60
CA CYS A 238 6.41 6.43 -1.31
C CYS A 238 6.37 4.91 -1.43
N LEU A 239 7.36 4.25 -0.83
CA LEU A 239 7.32 2.81 -0.65
C LEU A 239 6.50 2.51 0.60
N GLN A 240 5.48 1.67 0.45
CA GLN A 240 4.63 1.21 1.56
C GLN A 240 5.46 0.52 2.67
N PRO A 241 4.93 0.37 3.90
CA PRO A 241 5.63 -0.31 4.97
C PRO A 241 6.19 -1.67 4.55
N ILE A 242 7.52 -1.82 4.59
CA ILE A 242 8.19 -3.09 4.38
C ILE A 242 8.23 -3.85 5.71
N TYR A 243 7.46 -4.93 5.79
CA TYR A 243 7.35 -5.80 6.95
C TYR A 243 7.76 -7.22 6.59
N LEU A 244 8.47 -7.88 7.50
CA LEU A 244 8.92 -9.27 7.39
C LEU A 244 9.66 -9.56 6.06
N LEU A 245 10.39 -8.57 5.53
CA LEU A 245 11.08 -8.68 4.25
C LEU A 245 12.44 -9.36 4.41
N ALA A 246 12.67 -10.46 3.69
CA ALA A 246 13.94 -11.19 3.71
C ALA A 246 14.55 -11.47 2.32
N ASP A 247 13.93 -10.92 1.27
CA ASP A 247 14.45 -10.97 -0.11
C ASP A 247 15.13 -9.64 -0.44
N TRP A 248 16.46 -9.58 -0.34
CA TRP A 248 17.23 -8.37 -0.66
C TRP A 248 17.24 -8.07 -2.17
N THR A 249 16.95 -9.06 -3.03
CA THR A 249 16.92 -8.88 -4.49
C THR A 249 15.71 -8.04 -4.94
N LEU A 250 14.65 -7.98 -4.13
CA LEU A 250 13.52 -7.06 -4.36
C LEU A 250 13.94 -5.60 -4.25
N LEU A 251 14.83 -5.26 -3.31
CA LEU A 251 15.31 -3.88 -3.16
C LEU A 251 16.14 -3.45 -4.38
N ILE A 252 16.99 -4.33 -4.89
CA ILE A 252 17.77 -4.03 -6.10
C ILE A 252 16.84 -3.81 -7.29
N GLN A 253 15.91 -4.72 -7.53
CA GLN A 253 14.93 -4.55 -8.60
C GLN A 253 14.17 -3.22 -8.46
N PHE A 254 13.71 -2.90 -7.25
CA PHE A 254 12.92 -1.71 -6.99
C PHE A 254 13.73 -0.43 -7.23
N PHE A 255 14.87 -0.25 -6.54
CA PHE A 255 15.64 0.99 -6.63
C PHE A 255 16.22 1.19 -8.03
N GLU A 256 16.86 0.19 -8.62
CA GLU A 256 17.52 0.33 -9.92
C GLU A 256 16.51 0.70 -11.01
N ILE A 257 15.31 0.11 -11.01
CA ILE A 257 14.27 0.46 -11.98
C ILE A 257 13.71 1.85 -11.73
N TRP A 258 13.38 2.21 -10.48
CA TRP A 258 12.82 3.54 -10.19
C TRP A 258 13.81 4.68 -10.44
N LEU A 259 15.12 4.47 -10.21
CA LEU A 259 16.15 5.43 -10.58
C LEU A 259 16.17 5.68 -12.10
N LEU A 260 16.08 4.62 -12.92
CA LEU A 260 15.97 4.75 -14.37
C LEU A 260 14.66 5.41 -14.84
N GLN A 261 13.65 5.48 -13.99
CA GLN A 261 12.39 6.18 -14.26
C GLN A 261 12.44 7.68 -13.93
N GLY A 262 13.56 8.16 -13.39
CA GLY A 262 13.80 9.56 -13.04
C GLY A 262 13.51 9.90 -11.57
N VAL A 263 13.39 8.90 -10.69
CA VAL A 263 13.19 9.13 -9.25
C VAL A 263 14.49 9.61 -8.63
N THR A 264 14.39 10.62 -7.75
CA THR A 264 15.54 11.17 -7.01
C THR A 264 15.33 11.20 -5.50
N LYS A 265 14.11 10.91 -5.02
CA LYS A 265 13.76 10.86 -3.59
C LYS A 265 12.88 9.65 -3.31
N PHE A 266 13.25 8.86 -2.32
CA PHE A 266 12.44 7.76 -1.82
C PHE A 266 12.08 8.01 -0.35
N TYR A 267 10.84 7.69 0.00
CA TYR A 267 10.42 7.52 1.38
C TYR A 267 10.19 6.03 1.60
N VAL A 268 11.00 5.43 2.46
CA VAL A 268 10.97 3.98 2.73
C VAL A 268 10.46 3.77 4.16
N TYR A 269 9.26 3.21 4.28
CA TYR A 269 8.65 2.91 5.58
C TYR A 269 9.19 1.57 6.08
N SER A 270 10.19 1.61 6.96
CA SER A 270 10.76 0.43 7.58
C SER A 270 9.87 -0.04 8.74
N HIS A 271 9.45 -1.30 8.72
CA HIS A 271 8.75 -1.95 9.83
C HIS A 271 9.57 -3.12 10.38
N SER A 272 9.87 -4.11 9.53
CA SER A 272 10.73 -5.24 9.89
C SER A 272 11.36 -5.90 8.66
N MET A 273 12.63 -6.29 8.77
CA MET A 273 13.37 -6.95 7.69
C MET A 273 14.55 -7.78 8.20
N SER A 274 15.07 -8.67 7.37
CA SER A 274 16.31 -9.42 7.66
C SER A 274 17.55 -8.50 7.67
N PRO A 275 18.63 -8.88 8.35
CA PRO A 275 19.89 -8.12 8.35
C PRO A 275 20.46 -7.79 6.97
N GLU A 276 20.32 -8.68 5.98
CA GLU A 276 20.80 -8.43 4.61
C GLU A 276 20.00 -7.34 3.91
N VAL A 277 18.68 -7.35 4.07
CA VAL A 277 17.78 -6.32 3.52
C VAL A 277 18.05 -4.98 4.19
N ASP A 278 18.22 -4.95 5.52
CA ASP A 278 18.52 -3.73 6.27
C ASP A 278 19.87 -3.14 5.88
N GLY A 279 20.91 -3.98 5.81
CA GLY A 279 22.24 -3.58 5.38
C GLY A 279 22.23 -3.04 3.96
N LEU A 280 21.50 -3.69 3.04
CA LEU A 280 21.39 -3.20 1.66
C LEU A 280 20.66 -1.86 1.58
N LEU A 281 19.58 -1.69 2.34
CA LEU A 281 18.88 -0.40 2.42
C LEU A 281 19.79 0.71 2.98
N GLU A 282 20.60 0.41 4.01
CA GLU A 282 21.61 1.36 4.53
C GLU A 282 22.66 1.69 3.46
N ALA A 283 23.06 0.71 2.66
CA ALA A 283 24.01 0.94 1.58
C ALA A 283 23.44 1.87 0.50
N TYR A 284 22.17 1.69 0.10
CA TYR A 284 21.49 2.61 -0.83
C TYR A 284 21.32 4.03 -0.25
N GLU A 285 21.06 4.16 1.07
CA GLU A 285 20.97 5.46 1.74
C GLU A 285 22.25 6.28 1.70
N ASN A 286 23.40 5.61 1.59
CA ASN A 286 24.72 6.22 1.55
C ASN A 286 25.24 6.45 0.11
N LEU A 287 24.42 6.23 -0.92
CA LEU A 287 24.76 6.58 -2.30
C LEU A 287 24.41 8.06 -2.58
N ASP A 288 25.26 8.76 -3.33
CA ASP A 288 25.13 10.21 -3.57
C ASP A 288 24.19 10.58 -4.74
N ASP A 289 23.76 9.61 -5.55
CA ASP A 289 23.03 9.86 -6.80
C ASP A 289 21.53 10.20 -6.56
N PHE A 290 20.99 9.91 -5.38
CA PHE A 290 19.59 10.11 -5.00
C PHE A 290 19.47 10.18 -3.46
N ASN A 291 18.29 10.48 -2.94
CA ASN A 291 18.06 10.53 -1.51
C ASN A 291 17.01 9.50 -1.04
N ILE A 292 17.33 8.78 0.04
CA ILE A 292 16.37 7.94 0.76
C ILE A 292 16.13 8.55 2.13
N GLU A 293 14.86 8.79 2.46
CA GLU A 293 14.42 9.00 3.82
C GLU A 293 13.84 7.69 4.35
N ARG A 294 14.51 7.09 5.33
CA ARG A 294 13.99 5.92 6.05
C ARG A 294 13.05 6.36 7.15
N ILE A 295 11.76 6.09 6.99
CA ILE A 295 10.75 6.35 8.03
C ILE A 295 10.66 5.12 8.91
N GLN A 296 10.95 5.29 10.20
CA GLN A 296 10.65 4.27 11.21
C GLN A 296 9.12 4.17 11.35
N TRP A 297 8.58 2.99 11.06
CA TRP A 297 7.16 2.63 11.15
C TRP A 297 7.00 1.41 12.04
N SER A 298 7.33 1.60 13.32
CA SER A 298 7.37 0.52 14.32
C SER A 298 6.00 -0.04 14.66
N LEU A 299 6.00 -1.20 15.31
CA LEU A 299 4.84 -1.71 16.03
C LEU A 299 4.29 -0.67 17.01
N LEU A 300 2.97 -0.68 17.17
CA LEU A 300 2.27 0.12 18.18
C LEU A 300 2.68 -0.36 19.58
N PRO A 301 3.12 0.52 20.49
CA PRO A 301 3.54 0.11 21.82
C PRO A 301 2.46 -0.64 22.61
N THR A 302 2.82 -1.80 23.13
CA THR A 302 2.01 -2.60 24.07
C THR A 302 2.64 -2.65 25.45
N HIS A 303 1.86 -2.94 26.50
CA HIS A 303 2.42 -3.20 27.83
C HIS A 303 2.63 -4.71 28.00
N GLY A 304 3.81 -5.11 28.47
CA GLY A 304 4.16 -6.51 28.75
C GLY A 304 4.62 -7.31 27.54
N GLU A 305 5.18 -8.49 27.81
CA GLU A 305 5.68 -9.46 26.81
C GLU A 305 4.55 -10.33 26.24
N THR A 306 3.43 -10.46 26.94
CA THR A 306 2.28 -11.25 26.46
C THR A 306 1.43 -10.43 25.49
N VAL A 307 1.64 -10.69 24.20
CA VAL A 307 0.77 -10.19 23.12
C VAL A 307 -0.43 -11.12 22.98
N ASP A 308 -1.58 -10.73 23.52
CA ASP A 308 -2.84 -11.44 23.30
C ASP A 308 -3.68 -10.80 22.17
N ASP A 309 -4.84 -11.37 21.89
CA ASP A 309 -5.76 -10.91 20.84
C ASP A 309 -6.24 -9.46 20.99
N ARG A 310 -6.09 -8.85 22.17
CA ARG A 310 -6.45 -7.45 22.41
C ARG A 310 -5.39 -6.50 21.87
N SER A 311 -4.18 -6.99 21.61
CA SER A 311 -3.06 -6.21 21.07
C SER A 311 -3.48 -5.42 19.82
N PRO A 312 -3.18 -4.11 19.76
CA PRO A 312 -3.49 -3.30 18.59
C PRO A 312 -2.74 -3.78 17.35
N ASN A 313 -1.54 -4.36 17.50
CA ASN A 313 -0.76 -4.90 16.38
C ASN A 313 -1.42 -6.11 15.69
N TYR A 314 -2.35 -6.79 16.37
CA TYR A 314 -3.16 -7.87 15.79
C TYR A 314 -4.50 -7.38 15.24
N ARG A 315 -4.78 -6.08 15.35
CA ARG A 315 -6.05 -5.44 15.02
C ARG A 315 -5.90 -4.25 14.05
N VAL A 316 -4.69 -4.05 13.53
CA VAL A 316 -4.39 -3.15 12.42
C VAL A 316 -4.32 -3.94 11.12
N TYR A 317 -4.87 -3.38 10.06
CA TYR A 317 -4.77 -4.02 8.75
C TYR A 317 -3.48 -3.61 8.04
N ARG A 318 -2.68 -4.59 7.63
CA ARG A 318 -1.42 -4.37 6.87
C ARG A 318 -0.57 -3.24 7.43
N THR A 319 -0.31 -3.29 8.74
CA THR A 319 0.52 -2.28 9.44
C THR A 319 0.05 -0.83 9.21
N GLU A 320 -1.25 -0.60 9.02
CA GLU A 320 -1.82 0.73 8.73
C GLU A 320 -1.22 1.42 7.49
N VAL A 321 -1.09 0.67 6.38
CA VAL A 321 -0.56 1.15 5.09
C VAL A 321 -1.18 2.46 4.60
N ALA A 322 -2.49 2.65 4.79
CA ALA A 322 -3.16 3.90 4.39
C ALA A 322 -2.65 5.09 5.22
N SER A 323 -2.40 4.89 6.51
CA SER A 323 -1.81 5.92 7.38
C SER A 323 -0.38 6.25 6.96
N ALA A 324 0.42 5.24 6.63
CA ALA A 324 1.79 5.42 6.12
C ALA A 324 1.83 6.20 4.81
N LEU A 325 0.93 5.92 3.86
CA LEU A 325 0.84 6.66 2.60
C LEU A 325 0.43 8.13 2.80
N ASN A 326 -0.48 8.40 3.74
CA ASN A 326 -0.85 9.77 4.05
C ASN A 326 0.26 10.50 4.81
N ASP A 327 0.99 9.83 5.70
CA ASP A 327 2.21 10.35 6.32
C ASP A 327 3.24 10.76 5.24
N CYS A 328 3.46 9.89 4.27
CA CYS A 328 4.39 10.12 3.17
C CYS A 328 3.96 11.29 2.29
N LEU A 329 2.68 11.36 1.95
CA LEU A 329 2.09 12.47 1.23
C LEU A 329 2.32 13.80 1.95
N LEU A 330 2.16 13.83 3.29
CA LEU A 330 2.41 15.02 4.09
C LEU A 330 3.90 15.40 4.14
N ARG A 331 4.82 14.43 4.23
CA ARG A 331 6.28 14.67 4.15
C ARG A 331 6.70 15.23 2.79
N ALA A 332 6.06 14.78 1.72
CA ALA A 332 6.37 15.17 0.35
C ALA A 332 5.88 16.57 -0.03
N LYS A 333 4.89 17.12 0.67
CA LYS A 333 4.39 18.50 0.42
C LYS A 333 5.52 19.51 0.56
N GLY A 334 5.60 20.42 -0.42
CA GLY A 334 6.64 21.42 -0.53
C GLY A 334 7.99 20.92 -1.03
N LYS A 335 8.17 19.60 -1.20
CA LYS A 335 9.46 18.98 -1.56
C LYS A 335 9.41 18.23 -2.89
N ILE A 336 8.26 17.68 -3.28
CA ILE A 336 8.15 16.79 -4.45
C ILE A 336 7.03 17.25 -5.38
N ASP A 337 7.31 17.32 -6.69
CA ASP A 337 6.31 17.70 -7.69
C ASP A 337 5.36 16.53 -8.00
N TYR A 338 5.90 15.33 -8.25
CA TYR A 338 5.14 14.09 -8.49
C TYR A 338 5.56 12.99 -7.52
N LEU A 339 4.59 12.43 -6.80
CA LEU A 339 4.80 11.41 -5.77
C LEU A 339 4.09 10.11 -6.15
N VAL A 340 4.85 9.06 -6.40
CA VAL A 340 4.31 7.73 -6.69
C VAL A 340 4.00 6.99 -5.39
N SER A 341 2.84 6.34 -5.30
CA SER A 341 2.63 5.25 -4.34
C SER A 341 2.93 3.92 -5.02
N SER A 342 3.89 3.15 -4.50
CA SER A 342 4.34 1.90 -5.12
C SER A 342 4.57 0.78 -4.10
N ASP A 343 4.35 -0.46 -4.52
CA ASP A 343 4.84 -1.67 -3.85
C ASP A 343 6.23 -2.05 -4.41
N LEU A 344 6.90 -3.02 -3.78
CA LEU A 344 8.22 -3.52 -4.23
C LEU A 344 8.14 -4.30 -5.55
N ASP A 345 6.97 -4.88 -5.84
CA ASP A 345 6.70 -5.72 -7.00
C ASP A 345 5.91 -4.98 -8.09
N GLU A 346 6.04 -3.65 -8.18
CA GLU A 346 5.31 -2.86 -9.17
C GLU A 346 6.22 -1.91 -9.94
N ILE A 347 5.99 -1.83 -11.25
CA ILE A 347 6.63 -0.87 -12.14
C ILE A 347 5.54 -0.15 -12.93
N ILE A 348 5.54 1.18 -12.93
CA ILE A 348 4.74 1.95 -13.89
C ILE A 348 5.49 1.97 -15.22
N VAL A 349 4.84 1.47 -16.27
CA VAL A 349 5.43 1.31 -17.60
C VAL A 349 4.70 2.23 -18.59
N PRO A 350 5.19 3.46 -18.80
CA PRO A 350 4.84 4.24 -19.99
C PRO A 350 5.35 3.53 -21.23
N PHE A 351 4.53 3.39 -22.26
CA PHE A 351 4.95 2.76 -23.52
C PHE A 351 5.82 3.69 -24.36
N LYS A 352 6.34 3.18 -25.48
CA LYS A 352 7.21 3.92 -26.42
C LYS A 352 8.54 4.35 -25.79
N GLY A 353 9.06 3.55 -24.85
CA GLY A 353 10.38 3.72 -24.26
C GLY A 353 10.53 4.92 -23.32
N LYS A 354 9.43 5.53 -22.86
CA LYS A 354 9.47 6.69 -21.97
C LYS A 354 9.72 6.31 -20.51
N THR A 355 10.40 7.19 -19.79
CA THR A 355 10.47 7.16 -18.32
C THR A 355 9.17 7.72 -17.74
N VAL A 356 8.83 7.35 -16.50
CA VAL A 356 7.68 7.91 -15.77
C VAL A 356 7.79 9.43 -15.70
N LEU A 357 8.96 9.98 -15.37
CA LEU A 357 9.15 11.44 -15.31
C LEU A 357 8.89 12.11 -16.66
N SER A 358 9.52 11.64 -17.75
CA SER A 358 9.31 12.22 -19.08
C SER A 358 7.85 12.13 -19.54
N TYR A 359 7.17 11.02 -19.22
CA TYR A 359 5.75 10.85 -19.51
C TYR A 359 4.89 11.90 -18.79
N LEU A 360 5.15 12.15 -17.51
CA LEU A 360 4.43 13.15 -16.72
C LEU A 360 4.68 14.57 -17.22
N GLU A 361 5.92 14.92 -17.55
CA GLU A 361 6.29 16.25 -18.06
C GLU A 361 5.69 16.55 -19.43
N GLU A 362 5.57 15.54 -20.29
CA GLU A 362 4.84 15.67 -21.55
C GLU A 362 3.33 15.77 -21.33
N THR A 363 2.81 15.02 -20.37
CA THR A 363 1.37 14.99 -20.06
C THR A 363 0.91 16.30 -19.44
N GLU A 364 1.72 16.93 -18.59
CA GLU A 364 1.43 18.22 -17.96
C GLU A 364 1.20 19.35 -18.97
N LYS A 365 1.86 19.29 -20.14
CA LYS A 365 1.69 20.27 -21.23
C LYS A 365 0.32 20.19 -21.90
N ARG A 366 -0.44 19.13 -21.69
CA ARG A 366 -1.77 18.94 -22.28
C ARG A 366 -2.81 19.71 -21.46
N ALA A 367 -3.64 20.53 -22.12
CA ALA A 367 -4.61 21.41 -21.45
C ALA A 367 -5.55 20.68 -20.47
N SER A 368 -5.96 19.45 -20.79
CA SER A 368 -6.83 18.60 -19.95
C SER A 368 -6.18 18.16 -18.62
N PHE A 369 -4.87 18.31 -18.46
CA PHE A 369 -4.12 17.84 -17.28
C PHE A 369 -3.62 18.98 -16.38
N SER A 370 -3.75 20.25 -16.80
CA SER A 370 -3.39 21.43 -15.99
C SER A 370 -4.13 21.55 -14.64
N LYS A 371 -5.23 20.80 -14.50
CA LYS A 371 -6.06 20.70 -13.28
C LYS A 371 -5.97 19.34 -12.58
N ALA A 372 -5.02 18.49 -12.95
CA ALA A 372 -4.83 17.20 -12.28
C ALA A 372 -4.43 17.41 -10.81
N SER A 373 -4.96 16.59 -9.91
CA SER A 373 -4.41 16.36 -8.57
C SER A 373 -3.60 15.06 -8.50
N SER A 374 -3.89 14.12 -9.40
CA SER A 374 -3.22 12.83 -9.48
C SER A 374 -3.45 12.17 -10.84
N PHE A 375 -2.67 11.12 -11.12
CA PHE A 375 -2.75 10.26 -12.30
C PHE A 375 -2.92 8.82 -11.83
N LEU A 376 -4.01 8.16 -12.23
CA LEU A 376 -4.29 6.77 -11.89
C LEU A 376 -3.95 5.86 -13.07
N PHE A 377 -3.12 4.86 -12.80
CA PHE A 377 -2.68 3.84 -13.74
C PHE A 377 -3.35 2.51 -13.38
N ARG A 378 -4.01 1.91 -14.37
CA ARG A 378 -4.55 0.55 -14.24
C ARG A 378 -3.41 -0.47 -14.28
N SER A 379 -3.61 -1.65 -13.70
CA SER A 379 -2.58 -2.67 -13.61
C SER A 379 -2.96 -3.96 -14.34
N SER A 380 -1.93 -4.72 -14.71
CA SER A 380 -2.03 -6.13 -15.09
C SER A 380 -0.91 -6.91 -14.41
N TYR A 381 -1.14 -8.20 -14.15
CA TYR A 381 -0.09 -9.07 -13.65
C TYR A 381 0.93 -9.38 -14.74
N VAL A 382 2.19 -9.47 -14.33
CA VAL A 382 3.32 -9.74 -15.22
C VAL A 382 4.18 -10.81 -14.60
N ASN A 383 4.13 -11.99 -15.20
CA ASN A 383 4.84 -13.17 -14.73
C ASN A 383 6.22 -13.26 -15.41
N PHE A 384 7.26 -13.50 -14.62
CA PHE A 384 8.61 -13.80 -15.12
C PHE A 384 9.36 -14.76 -14.20
N GLN A 385 10.31 -15.51 -14.77
CA GLN A 385 11.08 -16.47 -13.99
C GLN A 385 11.99 -15.75 -13.00
N ASN A 386 11.84 -16.05 -11.71
CA ASN A 386 12.66 -15.52 -10.65
C ASN A 386 13.97 -16.29 -10.54
N LYS A 387 14.93 -15.90 -11.37
CA LYS A 387 16.30 -16.43 -11.33
C LYS A 387 17.08 -15.99 -10.09
N TRP A 388 16.54 -15.06 -9.29
CA TRP A 388 17.22 -14.53 -8.10
C TRP A 388 16.76 -15.19 -6.79
N SER A 389 15.81 -16.12 -6.85
CA SER A 389 15.14 -16.74 -5.69
C SER A 389 16.09 -17.30 -4.63
N TYR A 390 17.23 -17.83 -5.07
CA TYR A 390 18.23 -18.48 -4.22
C TYR A 390 19.64 -17.90 -4.45
N GLU A 391 19.73 -16.77 -5.15
CA GLU A 391 21.02 -16.13 -5.38
C GLU A 391 21.53 -15.52 -4.07
N ASP A 392 22.76 -15.88 -3.71
CA ASP A 392 23.45 -15.35 -2.54
C ASP A 392 24.63 -14.44 -2.91
N ASP A 393 25.12 -14.48 -4.15
CA ASP A 393 26.14 -13.55 -4.63
C ASP A 393 25.47 -12.35 -5.35
N PRO A 394 25.57 -11.12 -4.80
CA PRO A 394 25.01 -9.92 -5.42
C PRO A 394 25.54 -9.63 -6.83
N SER A 395 26.71 -10.18 -7.20
CA SER A 395 27.26 -10.01 -8.55
C SER A 395 26.55 -10.84 -9.63
N GLN A 396 25.74 -11.84 -9.23
CA GLN A 396 24.93 -12.67 -10.14
C GLN A 396 23.59 -12.04 -10.51
N ILE A 397 23.21 -10.91 -9.87
CA ILE A 397 21.98 -10.20 -10.23
C ILE A 397 22.09 -9.67 -11.65
N ASP A 398 21.21 -10.20 -12.50
CA ASP A 398 21.12 -9.86 -13.91
C ASP A 398 19.68 -9.61 -14.33
N PHE A 399 19.42 -8.40 -14.81
CA PHE A 399 18.11 -7.94 -15.26
C PHE A 399 17.62 -8.57 -16.56
N ARG A 400 18.37 -9.49 -17.22
CA ARG A 400 17.88 -10.26 -18.38
C ARG A 400 16.59 -11.04 -18.12
N VAL A 401 16.19 -11.24 -16.86
CA VAL A 401 14.83 -11.71 -16.49
C VAL A 401 13.70 -10.83 -17.05
N PHE A 402 13.99 -9.59 -17.44
CA PHE A 402 13.05 -8.65 -18.06
C PHE A 402 13.13 -8.59 -19.60
N ASP A 403 13.98 -9.40 -20.24
CA ASP A 403 14.06 -9.44 -21.71
C ASP A 403 12.72 -9.84 -22.34
N LYS A 404 12.01 -10.76 -21.69
CA LYS A 404 10.72 -11.30 -22.10
C LYS A 404 9.90 -11.58 -20.84
N VAL A 405 8.71 -10.99 -20.76
CA VAL A 405 7.76 -11.23 -19.67
C VAL A 405 6.40 -11.58 -20.24
N ASP A 406 5.60 -12.33 -19.50
CA ASP A 406 4.25 -12.68 -19.93
C ASP A 406 3.24 -11.90 -19.09
N VAL A 407 2.43 -11.11 -19.77
CA VAL A 407 1.48 -10.17 -19.19
C VAL A 407 0.08 -10.76 -19.29
N ASP A 408 -0.67 -10.70 -18.21
CA ASP A 408 -2.08 -11.11 -18.23
C ASP A 408 -2.88 -10.19 -19.16
N ARG A 409 -3.77 -10.78 -19.96
CA ARG A 409 -4.71 -10.00 -20.79
C ARG A 409 -5.73 -9.26 -19.95
N LEU A 410 -5.98 -9.73 -18.72
CA LEU A 410 -6.87 -9.08 -17.77
C LEU A 410 -6.25 -7.76 -17.29
N LEU A 411 -6.87 -6.66 -17.68
CA LEU A 411 -6.54 -5.35 -17.16
C LEU A 411 -7.51 -4.99 -16.02
N TRP A 412 -6.98 -4.85 -14.79
CA TRP A 412 -7.78 -4.56 -13.61
C TRP A 412 -8.53 -3.24 -13.74
N LYS A 413 -9.73 -3.16 -13.14
CA LYS A 413 -10.57 -1.96 -13.16
C LYS A 413 -9.88 -0.84 -12.38
N ALA A 414 -10.09 0.41 -12.79
CA ALA A 414 -9.55 1.54 -12.05
C ALA A 414 -10.02 1.54 -10.58
N GLY A 415 -9.09 1.75 -9.65
CA GLY A 415 -9.32 1.66 -8.21
C GLY A 415 -9.12 0.26 -7.62
N SER A 416 -9.10 -0.79 -8.44
CA SER A 416 -8.69 -2.14 -8.05
C SER A 416 -7.26 -2.37 -8.55
N ARG A 417 -6.32 -2.64 -7.63
CA ARG A 417 -4.89 -2.87 -7.93
C ARG A 417 -4.20 -1.76 -8.72
N SER A 418 -4.84 -0.60 -8.83
CA SER A 418 -4.30 0.55 -9.55
C SER A 418 -3.19 1.19 -8.72
N LYS A 419 -2.33 1.97 -9.37
CA LYS A 419 -1.37 2.83 -8.67
C LYS A 419 -1.53 4.26 -9.10
N VAL A 420 -1.15 5.15 -8.20
CA VAL A 420 -1.41 6.58 -8.34
C VAL A 420 -0.11 7.36 -8.22
N ILE A 421 0.09 8.28 -9.16
CA ILE A 421 1.06 9.36 -9.04
C ILE A 421 0.30 10.60 -8.60
N MET A 422 0.63 11.12 -7.44
CA MET A 422 -0.01 12.25 -6.79
C MET A 422 0.78 13.53 -7.04
N ILE A 423 0.09 14.67 -7.13
CA ILE A 423 0.72 15.98 -6.95
C ILE A 423 0.50 16.35 -5.47
N PRO A 424 1.55 16.31 -4.63
CA PRO A 424 1.38 16.41 -3.18
C PRO A 424 0.58 17.63 -2.73
N GLU A 425 0.79 18.78 -3.36
CA GLU A 425 0.08 20.03 -3.04
C GLU A 425 -1.44 19.96 -3.23
N TYR A 426 -1.93 19.09 -4.12
CA TYR A 426 -3.35 19.04 -4.48
C TYR A 426 -4.09 17.86 -3.86
N VAL A 427 -3.39 16.91 -3.23
CA VAL A 427 -4.01 15.76 -2.56
C VAL A 427 -4.10 16.02 -1.06
N ARG A 428 -5.30 15.80 -0.51
CA ARG A 428 -5.59 15.91 0.93
C ARG A 428 -5.47 14.56 1.62
N LYS A 429 -6.02 13.53 0.97
CA LYS A 429 -6.22 12.19 1.52
C LYS A 429 -6.10 11.14 0.43
N THR A 430 -5.37 10.07 0.69
CA THR A 430 -5.15 8.98 -0.30
C THR A 430 -5.33 7.59 0.30
N HIS A 431 -5.55 6.61 -0.57
CA HIS A 431 -5.53 5.17 -0.29
C HIS A 431 -4.45 4.49 -1.17
N VAL A 432 -4.27 3.17 -1.04
CA VAL A 432 -3.25 2.40 -1.79
C VAL A 432 -3.50 2.33 -3.30
N HIS A 433 -4.75 2.49 -3.75
CA HIS A 433 -5.14 2.33 -5.16
C HIS A 433 -5.78 3.57 -5.81
N SER A 434 -6.09 4.59 -5.02
CA SER A 434 -6.77 5.81 -5.49
C SER A 434 -6.55 6.95 -4.51
N ILE A 435 -6.76 8.20 -4.96
CA ILE A 435 -6.93 9.31 -4.02
C ILE A 435 -8.35 9.24 -3.43
N LEU A 436 -8.48 9.58 -2.15
CA LEU A 436 -9.78 9.67 -1.49
C LEU A 436 -10.33 11.10 -1.52
N GLN A 437 -9.45 12.10 -1.49
CA GLN A 437 -9.87 13.51 -1.50
C GLN A 437 -8.76 14.46 -1.94
N GLY A 438 -9.11 15.42 -2.79
CA GLY A 438 -8.26 16.58 -3.13
C GLY A 438 -8.34 17.72 -2.11
N GLU A 439 -7.35 18.61 -2.10
CA GLU A 439 -7.35 19.83 -1.27
C GLU A 439 -8.35 20.87 -1.79
N LEU A 440 -8.63 20.87 -3.10
CA LEU A 440 -9.59 21.74 -3.77
C LEU A 440 -10.61 20.92 -4.56
N LYS A 441 -11.88 21.34 -4.56
CA LYS A 441 -12.96 20.67 -5.31
C LYS A 441 -12.78 20.66 -6.83
N SER A 442 -11.96 21.58 -7.36
CA SER A 442 -11.77 21.77 -8.81
C SER A 442 -10.62 20.96 -9.41
N LYS A 443 -9.86 20.23 -8.59
CA LYS A 443 -8.72 19.41 -9.03
C LYS A 443 -9.13 17.94 -9.03
N ASN A 444 -8.96 17.28 -10.17
CA ASN A 444 -9.49 15.93 -10.40
C ASN A 444 -8.36 14.90 -10.59
N MET A 445 -8.66 13.65 -10.25
CA MET A 445 -7.83 12.50 -10.62
C MET A 445 -7.97 12.25 -12.12
N VAL A 446 -6.84 12.10 -12.81
CA VAL A 446 -6.85 11.76 -14.24
C VAL A 446 -6.61 10.26 -14.41
N TYR A 447 -7.49 9.62 -15.17
CA TYR A 447 -7.34 8.22 -15.55
C TYR A 447 -6.43 8.12 -16.77
N VAL A 448 -5.29 7.46 -16.62
CA VAL A 448 -4.34 7.29 -17.70
C VAL A 448 -4.86 6.25 -18.69
N ASN A 449 -4.78 6.56 -19.99
CA ASN A 449 -5.16 5.61 -21.03
C ASN A 449 -4.22 4.38 -20.95
N PRO A 450 -4.76 3.15 -20.82
CA PRO A 450 -3.96 1.94 -20.81
C PRO A 450 -3.13 1.68 -22.08
N GLU A 451 -3.34 2.41 -23.16
CA GLU A 451 -2.48 2.39 -24.36
C GLU A 451 -1.26 3.32 -24.23
N GLU A 452 -1.24 4.21 -23.23
CA GLU A 452 -0.14 5.14 -22.95
C GLU A 452 0.76 4.63 -21.84
N ALA A 453 0.18 4.13 -20.75
CA ALA A 453 0.92 3.57 -19.63
C ALA A 453 0.04 2.67 -18.75
N ILE A 454 0.60 1.59 -18.21
CA ILE A 454 -0.02 0.76 -17.18
C ILE A 454 0.98 0.37 -16.09
N VAL A 455 0.47 -0.09 -14.95
CA VAL A 455 1.29 -0.74 -13.93
C VAL A 455 1.51 -2.19 -14.33
N PHE A 456 2.77 -2.62 -14.38
CA PHE A 456 3.14 -4.02 -14.40
C PHE A 456 3.27 -4.48 -12.95
N HIS A 457 2.31 -5.27 -12.49
CA HIS A 457 2.34 -5.89 -11.16
C HIS A 457 3.07 -7.23 -11.29
N LEU A 458 4.33 -7.21 -10.88
CA LEU A 458 5.31 -8.25 -11.10
C LEU A 458 5.05 -9.49 -10.24
N ARG A 459 5.05 -10.65 -10.89
CA ARG A 459 4.91 -11.97 -10.28
C ARG A 459 6.14 -12.81 -10.62
N ARG A 460 6.95 -13.04 -9.58
CA ARG A 460 8.17 -13.83 -9.59
C ARG A 460 7.82 -15.32 -9.50
N VAL A 461 8.05 -16.10 -10.57
CA VAL A 461 7.73 -17.54 -10.60
C VAL A 461 9.01 -18.42 -10.60
N PRO A 462 9.06 -19.58 -9.93
CA PRO A 462 10.30 -20.36 -9.76
C PRO A 462 10.86 -20.95 -11.06
N ARG A 463 9.98 -21.54 -11.87
CA ARG A 463 10.31 -22.14 -13.16
C ARG A 463 9.17 -21.88 -14.10
N ARG A 464 9.51 -21.49 -15.34
CA ARG A 464 8.53 -21.35 -16.41
C ARG A 464 9.00 -22.10 -17.61
N ASP A 465 8.22 -23.10 -18.01
CA ASP A 465 8.37 -23.70 -19.33
C ASP A 465 7.66 -22.76 -20.31
N HIS A 466 8.45 -21.99 -21.06
CA HIS A 466 7.94 -20.97 -21.99
C HIS A 466 7.13 -21.57 -23.16
N ASP A 467 7.03 -22.90 -23.23
CA ASP A 467 6.34 -23.66 -24.27
C ASP A 467 4.86 -23.95 -23.92
N ILE A 468 4.40 -23.60 -22.71
CA ILE A 468 2.99 -23.67 -22.36
C ILE A 468 2.30 -22.39 -22.85
N ILE A 469 1.55 -22.52 -23.95
CA ILE A 469 0.70 -21.45 -24.48
C ILE A 469 -0.51 -21.30 -23.56
N ASP A 470 -0.45 -20.31 -22.68
CA ASP A 470 -1.62 -19.83 -21.94
C ASP A 470 -2.30 -18.69 -22.71
N ASN A 471 -3.47 -18.97 -23.29
CA ASN A 471 -4.27 -17.98 -24.03
C ASN A 471 -4.68 -16.77 -23.18
N SER A 472 -4.61 -16.85 -21.86
CA SER A 472 -4.91 -15.74 -20.94
C SER A 472 -3.80 -14.69 -20.85
N THR A 473 -2.60 -14.99 -21.38
CA THR A 473 -1.44 -14.09 -21.34
C THR A 473 -0.96 -13.67 -22.74
N TYR A 474 -0.09 -12.68 -22.80
CA TYR A 474 0.66 -12.30 -23.99
C TYR A 474 2.09 -11.91 -23.65
N VAL A 475 3.01 -12.14 -24.58
CA VAL A 475 4.42 -11.78 -24.41
C VAL A 475 4.61 -10.27 -24.57
N SER A 476 5.35 -9.65 -23.64
CA SER A 476 5.78 -8.27 -23.73
C SER A 476 7.31 -8.15 -23.61
N HIS A 477 7.86 -7.18 -24.33
CA HIS A 477 9.28 -6.79 -24.28
C HIS A 477 9.47 -5.39 -23.72
N GLU A 478 8.44 -4.77 -23.15
CA GLU A 478 8.52 -3.38 -22.67
C GLU A 478 9.55 -3.19 -21.56
N LEU A 479 9.75 -4.20 -20.69
CA LEU A 479 10.75 -4.14 -19.64
C LEU A 479 12.18 -4.36 -20.15
N LYS A 480 12.37 -4.85 -21.39
CA LYS A 480 13.70 -5.09 -21.98
C LYS A 480 14.56 -3.83 -22.01
N ARG A 481 13.92 -2.66 -22.12
CA ARG A 481 14.60 -1.35 -22.09
C ARG A 481 15.37 -1.08 -20.81
N PHE A 482 15.02 -1.74 -19.70
CA PHE A 482 15.70 -1.60 -18.43
C PHE A 482 16.91 -2.52 -18.28
N VAL A 483 17.02 -3.59 -19.07
CA VAL A 483 18.02 -4.66 -18.88
C VAL A 483 19.45 -4.12 -18.87
N ALA A 484 19.88 -3.52 -19.98
CA ALA A 484 21.22 -2.97 -20.11
C ALA A 484 21.51 -1.83 -19.11
N PRO A 485 20.65 -0.80 -18.96
CA PRO A 485 20.93 0.28 -18.03
C PRO A 485 20.87 -0.14 -16.55
N ALA A 486 19.97 -1.04 -16.15
CA ALA A 486 19.89 -1.52 -14.77
C ALA A 486 21.09 -2.40 -14.42
N ASN A 487 21.51 -3.29 -15.32
CA ASN A 487 22.75 -4.07 -15.13
C ASN A 487 23.98 -3.16 -15.00
N LYS A 488 24.05 -2.07 -15.76
CA LYS A 488 25.15 -1.09 -15.66
C LYS A 488 25.10 -0.33 -14.33
N LEU A 489 23.92 0.13 -13.92
CA LEU A 489 23.71 0.90 -12.70
C LEU A 489 23.99 0.04 -11.46
N TRP A 490 23.45 -1.18 -11.42
CA TRP A 490 23.71 -2.13 -10.34
C TRP A 490 25.19 -2.47 -10.20
N LYS A 491 25.90 -2.74 -11.30
CA LYS A 491 27.36 -2.98 -11.25
C LYS A 491 28.13 -1.80 -10.64
N ARG A 492 27.73 -0.56 -10.96
CA ARG A 492 28.32 0.64 -10.36
C ARG A 492 28.01 0.70 -8.87
N HIS A 493 26.74 0.59 -8.47
CA HIS A 493 26.34 0.63 -7.07
C HIS A 493 27.00 -0.47 -6.25
N LEU A 494 26.98 -1.72 -6.73
CA LEU A 494 27.63 -2.85 -6.07
C LEU A 494 29.14 -2.60 -5.86
N SER A 495 29.83 -1.95 -6.82
CA SER A 495 31.24 -1.59 -6.64
C SER A 495 31.46 -0.59 -5.50
N ILE A 496 30.58 0.41 -5.37
CA ILE A 496 30.62 1.42 -4.30
C ILE A 496 30.28 0.77 -2.95
N ILE A 497 29.24 -0.07 -2.93
CA ILE A 497 28.80 -0.82 -1.75
C ILE A 497 29.93 -1.73 -1.26
N ARG A 498 30.64 -2.43 -2.17
CA ARG A 498 31.79 -3.27 -1.81
C ARG A 498 32.97 -2.44 -1.29
N ALA A 499 33.24 -1.29 -1.90
CA ALA A 499 34.32 -0.39 -1.46
C ALA A 499 34.06 0.21 -0.06
N ASN A 500 32.79 0.50 0.25
CA ASN A 500 32.35 1.10 1.50
C ASN A 500 31.53 0.12 2.36
N CYS A 501 31.84 -1.18 2.27
CA CYS A 501 31.01 -2.21 2.86
C CYS A 501 30.92 -2.06 4.39
N ARG A 502 29.77 -2.41 4.95
CA ARG A 502 29.53 -2.47 6.39
C ARG A 502 28.96 -3.83 6.77
N ASN A 503 29.37 -4.32 7.94
CA ASN A 503 28.79 -5.49 8.60
C ASN A 503 28.61 -6.68 7.64
N ILE A 504 27.37 -7.14 7.48
CA ILE A 504 27.01 -8.34 6.72
C ILE A 504 27.27 -8.22 5.22
N LEU A 505 27.30 -7.00 4.67
CA LEU A 505 27.51 -6.76 3.24
C LEU A 505 28.97 -6.87 2.81
N CYS A 506 29.93 -6.90 3.75
CA CYS A 506 31.34 -7.12 3.43
C CYS A 506 31.65 -8.55 2.98
N ARG A 507 30.71 -9.47 3.16
CA ARG A 507 30.82 -10.85 2.70
C ARG A 507 30.59 -10.90 1.19
N GLU A 508 31.25 -11.85 0.53
CA GLU A 508 30.98 -12.12 -0.88
C GLU A 508 29.56 -12.64 -1.11
N LYS A 509 29.02 -13.39 -0.14
CA LYS A 509 27.68 -13.98 -0.15
C LYS A 509 26.78 -13.33 0.90
N TRP A 510 25.59 -12.96 0.50
CA TRP A 510 24.52 -12.39 1.32
C TRP A 510 23.39 -13.41 1.41
N GLN A 511 23.02 -13.81 2.62
CA GLN A 511 21.99 -14.83 2.79
C GLN A 511 20.66 -14.34 2.19
N ASN A 512 20.08 -15.12 1.29
CA ASN A 512 18.77 -14.85 0.74
C ASN A 512 17.75 -15.81 1.32
N ARG A 513 16.89 -15.28 2.20
CA ARG A 513 15.85 -16.06 2.91
C ARG A 513 14.45 -15.73 2.41
N GLY A 514 14.35 -14.95 1.32
CA GLY A 514 13.11 -14.44 0.77
C GLY A 514 12.07 -15.52 0.54
N VAL A 515 12.42 -16.57 -0.21
CA VAL A 515 11.50 -17.66 -0.55
C VAL A 515 10.97 -18.36 0.69
N SER A 516 11.84 -18.75 1.62
CA SER A 516 11.45 -19.48 2.82
C SER A 516 10.55 -18.64 3.74
N VAL A 517 10.88 -17.37 3.94
CA VAL A 517 10.05 -16.44 4.74
C VAL A 517 8.68 -16.24 4.08
N MET A 518 8.63 -16.05 2.76
CA MET A 518 7.35 -15.90 2.05
C MET A 518 6.48 -17.15 2.18
N GLN A 519 7.06 -18.35 2.05
CA GLN A 519 6.34 -19.62 2.20
C GLN A 519 5.77 -19.82 3.61
N ASP A 520 6.57 -19.55 4.65
CA ASP A 520 6.12 -19.66 6.04
C ASP A 520 5.00 -18.66 6.35
N LEU A 521 5.16 -17.41 5.91
CA LEU A 521 4.17 -16.36 6.08
C LEU A 521 2.87 -16.71 5.35
N GLU A 522 2.94 -17.16 4.09
CA GLU A 522 1.76 -17.53 3.30
C GLU A 522 1.01 -18.70 3.95
N ARG A 523 1.72 -19.76 4.35
CA ARG A 523 1.12 -20.93 5.01
C ARG A 523 0.31 -20.51 6.24
N CYS A 524 0.86 -19.62 7.07
CA CYS A 524 0.15 -19.10 8.24
C CYS A 524 -1.03 -18.18 7.87
N MET A 525 -0.85 -17.32 6.86
CA MET A 525 -1.88 -16.35 6.47
C MET A 525 -3.12 -17.00 5.86
N VAL A 526 -2.99 -18.18 5.24
CA VAL A 526 -4.12 -18.96 4.71
C VAL A 526 -5.13 -19.27 5.82
N ASP A 527 -4.67 -19.74 6.98
CA ASP A 527 -5.53 -20.09 8.13
C ASP A 527 -6.33 -18.88 8.65
N PHE A 528 -5.71 -17.70 8.68
CA PHE A 528 -6.37 -16.46 9.08
C PHE A 528 -7.30 -15.91 8.01
N TYR A 529 -7.02 -16.17 6.74
CA TYR A 529 -7.86 -15.71 5.64
C TYR A 529 -9.23 -16.39 5.66
N GLU A 530 -9.31 -17.68 5.98
CA GLU A 530 -10.58 -18.40 6.11
C GLU A 530 -11.47 -17.79 7.20
N ASN A 531 -10.85 -17.31 8.29
CA ASN A 531 -11.53 -16.73 9.45
C ASN A 531 -11.59 -15.19 9.44
N ARG A 532 -11.31 -14.55 8.31
CA ARG A 532 -11.19 -13.07 8.18
C ARG A 532 -12.45 -12.27 8.51
N LYS A 533 -13.60 -12.93 8.57
CA LYS A 533 -14.87 -12.29 8.98
C LYS A 533 -14.91 -12.03 10.48
N ASP A 534 -14.19 -12.84 11.26
CA ASP A 534 -14.24 -12.84 12.72
C ASP A 534 -12.94 -12.34 13.35
N VAL A 535 -11.81 -12.54 12.66
CA VAL A 535 -10.47 -12.18 13.15
C VAL A 535 -9.78 -11.22 12.18
N CYS A 536 -9.07 -10.22 12.70
CA CYS A 536 -8.27 -9.33 11.87
C CYS A 536 -7.07 -10.11 11.31
N ASN A 537 -6.92 -10.09 9.99
CA ASN A 537 -5.85 -10.77 9.25
C ASN A 537 -4.54 -9.95 9.27
N SER A 538 -4.12 -9.50 10.45
CA SER A 538 -2.82 -8.86 10.64
C SER A 538 -1.70 -9.87 10.46
N GLN A 539 -0.72 -9.54 9.62
CA GLN A 539 0.47 -10.37 9.37
C GLN A 539 1.31 -10.57 10.63
N MET A 540 1.17 -9.69 11.62
CA MET A 540 1.87 -9.83 12.89
C MET A 540 1.46 -11.08 13.66
N ARG A 541 0.29 -11.66 13.38
CA ARG A 541 -0.12 -12.95 13.95
C ARG A 541 0.73 -14.12 13.47
N CYS A 542 1.42 -13.95 12.34
CA CYS A 542 2.23 -14.98 11.69
C CYS A 542 3.73 -14.87 11.96
N ILE A 543 4.20 -13.87 12.73
CA ILE A 543 5.64 -13.70 12.97
C ILE A 543 6.29 -14.93 13.61
N ASN A 544 5.58 -15.60 14.54
CA ASN A 544 6.09 -16.79 15.21
C ASN A 544 6.02 -18.07 14.34
N ALA A 545 5.31 -18.01 13.20
CA ALA A 545 5.25 -19.11 12.26
C ALA A 545 6.45 -19.11 11.28
N ILE A 546 7.20 -17.99 11.20
CA ILE A 546 8.37 -17.87 10.34
C ILE A 546 9.57 -18.53 11.02
N GLN A 547 10.11 -19.57 10.39
CA GLN A 547 11.24 -20.35 10.91
C GLN A 547 12.56 -19.97 10.23
N ALA A 548 12.49 -19.42 9.01
CA ALA A 548 13.65 -19.10 8.19
C ALA A 548 14.54 -17.96 8.75
N VAL A 549 14.00 -17.13 9.64
CA VAL A 549 14.72 -16.03 10.32
C VAL A 549 14.42 -16.12 11.80
N ALA A 550 15.45 -16.21 12.63
CA ALA A 550 15.26 -16.32 14.07
C ALA A 550 14.57 -15.05 14.64
N PRO A 551 13.75 -15.17 15.71
CA PRO A 551 12.99 -14.03 16.24
C PRO A 551 13.82 -12.80 16.62
N ASP A 552 15.05 -13.01 17.06
CA ASP A 552 16.04 -12.01 17.49
C ASP A 552 16.91 -11.46 16.35
N GLU A 553 16.92 -12.12 15.18
CA GLU A 553 17.64 -11.63 13.99
C GLU A 553 16.85 -10.57 13.21
N TRP A 554 15.54 -10.48 13.41
CA TRP A 554 14.71 -9.47 12.73
C TRP A 554 15.15 -8.05 13.14
N ILE A 555 15.62 -7.27 12.17
CA ILE A 555 15.80 -5.84 12.36
C ILE A 555 14.41 -5.19 12.35
N ARG A 556 14.06 -4.57 13.47
CA ARG A 556 12.75 -3.92 13.67
C ARG A 556 12.92 -2.42 13.74
N ALA A 557 11.92 -1.72 13.23
CA ALA A 557 11.91 -0.27 13.30
C ALA A 557 11.91 0.24 14.75
N ASN A 558 12.70 1.28 14.99
CA ASN A 558 12.77 1.97 16.28
C ASN A 558 11.42 2.58 16.64
N GLN A 559 11.11 2.62 17.94
CA GLN A 559 9.81 3.11 18.40
C GLN A 559 9.57 4.56 17.96
N SER A 560 8.50 4.76 17.19
CA SER A 560 8.19 5.98 16.45
C SER A 560 6.82 6.59 16.78
N TRP A 561 6.06 5.96 17.68
CA TRP A 561 4.73 6.39 18.11
C TRP A 561 4.77 7.07 19.48
N SER A 562 4.16 8.25 19.55
CA SER A 562 3.79 8.86 20.83
C SER A 562 2.46 8.27 21.32
N VAL A 563 2.43 7.74 22.54
CA VAL A 563 1.25 7.05 23.08
C VAL A 563 0.57 7.86 24.18
N PHE A 564 -0.74 8.01 24.08
CA PHE A 564 -1.57 8.74 25.03
C PHE A 564 -2.70 7.90 25.61
#